data_AF-A0A0B1T3C6-F1
#
_entry.id   AF-A0A0B1T3C6-F1
#
_cell.length_a   1.000
_cell.length_b   1.000
_cell.length_c   1.000
_cell.angle_alpha   90.00
_cell.angle_beta   90.00
_cell.angle_gamma   90.00
#
_symmetry.space_group_name_H-M   'P 1'
#
loop_
_entity.id
_entity.type
_entity.pdbx_description
1 polymer ?
#
loop_
_entity_poly.entity_id
_entity_poly.type
_entity_poly.pdbx_seq_one_letter_code
_entity_poly.pdbx_strand_id
1 'polypeptide(L)'
;MLLRHIPSKYQVPSEINLPTALDPATVYAPCPHDLGCPKLGSSVCTFPIRWRVIRADGKKSPHEKSGSETGKFSFIVLEKGIRHPQANAARLLKFTFSRFPSALVCRRAID
;
A
#
# COMPACT_ATOMS: atom_id res chain seq x y z
N MET A 1 2.85 29.47 4.26
CA MET A 1 4.18 30.09 4.41
C MET A 1 5.20 29.01 4.71
N LEU A 2 6.06 28.68 3.73
CA LEU A 2 7.43 28.15 3.85
C LEU A 2 7.92 27.83 2.42
N LEU A 3 8.28 28.89 1.69
CA LEU A 3 8.96 28.78 0.40
C LEU A 3 10.39 28.29 0.65
N ARG A 4 10.67 27.02 0.36
CA ARG A 4 12.03 26.50 0.35
C ARG A 4 12.79 27.16 -0.80
N HIS A 5 13.83 27.93 -0.47
CA HIS A 5 14.78 28.49 -1.45
C HIS A 5 15.52 27.35 -2.16
N ILE A 6 15.36 27.28 -3.48
CA ILE A 6 16.16 26.42 -4.36
C ILE A 6 17.41 27.22 -4.76
N PRO A 7 18.65 26.71 -4.56
CA PRO A 7 19.88 27.45 -4.85
C PRO A 7 20.05 27.71 -6.35
N SER A 8 20.52 28.92 -6.69
CA SER A 8 20.53 29.55 -8.01
C SER A 8 21.50 28.96 -9.06
N LYS A 9 22.12 27.79 -8.81
CA LYS A 9 23.09 27.20 -9.75
C LYS A 9 22.46 26.44 -10.92
N TYR A 10 21.14 26.28 -10.92
CA TYR A 10 20.40 25.64 -11.99
C TYR A 10 19.17 26.49 -12.30
N GLN A 11 19.38 27.58 -13.04
CA GLN A 11 18.26 28.30 -13.65
C GLN A 11 17.64 27.36 -14.69
N VAL A 12 16.46 26.86 -14.37
CA VAL A 12 15.66 26.09 -15.32
C VAL A 12 15.15 27.10 -16.35
N PRO A 13 15.45 26.90 -17.66
CA PRO A 13 14.97 27.78 -18.71
C PRO A 13 13.45 27.99 -18.61
N SER A 14 13.00 29.24 -18.79
CA SER A 14 11.59 29.63 -18.69
C SER A 14 10.69 28.98 -19.75
N GLU A 15 11.27 28.38 -20.80
CA GLU A 15 10.51 27.56 -21.76
C GLU A 15 10.18 26.15 -21.24
N ILE A 16 10.82 25.69 -20.17
CA ILE A 16 10.59 24.35 -19.63
C ILE A 16 9.46 24.41 -18.60
N ASN A 17 8.28 23.93 -18.99
CA ASN A 17 7.21 23.64 -18.05
C ASN A 17 7.62 22.48 -17.13
N LEU A 18 8.15 22.81 -15.96
CA LEU A 18 8.32 21.83 -14.90
C LEU A 18 6.94 21.52 -14.29
N PRO A 19 6.47 20.26 -14.33
CA PRO A 19 5.28 19.87 -13.60
C PRO A 19 5.59 20.04 -12.11
N THR A 20 5.19 21.19 -11.56
CA THR A 20 5.46 21.56 -10.17
C THR A 20 4.57 20.76 -9.21
N ALA A 21 3.48 20.19 -9.75
CA ALA A 21 2.59 19.28 -9.06
C ALA A 21 2.68 17.88 -9.70
N LEU A 22 2.90 16.87 -8.85
CA LEU A 22 2.63 15.49 -9.25
C LEU A 22 1.13 15.34 -9.46
N ASP A 23 0.73 14.62 -10.51
CA ASP A 23 -0.67 14.25 -10.68
C ASP A 23 -1.18 13.53 -9.41
N PRO A 24 -2.46 13.70 -9.05
CA PRO A 24 -3.03 13.02 -7.91
C PRO A 24 -2.86 11.50 -8.05
N ALA A 25 -2.83 10.80 -6.92
CA ALA A 25 -2.75 9.34 -6.91
C ALA A 25 -3.79 8.76 -5.95
N THR A 26 -4.24 7.55 -6.25
CA THR A 26 -5.28 6.85 -5.48
C THR A 26 -4.76 5.51 -5.00
N VAL A 27 -5.27 5.03 -3.85
CA VAL A 27 -4.91 3.70 -3.38
C VAL A 27 -5.59 2.66 -4.27
N TYR A 28 -4.77 1.93 -5.01
CA TYR A 28 -5.20 0.80 -5.83
C TYR A 28 -5.29 -0.48 -4.98
N ALA A 29 -4.24 -0.73 -4.20
CA ALA A 29 -4.10 -1.88 -3.32
C ALA A 29 -3.22 -1.50 -2.11
N PRO A 30 -3.27 -2.24 -1.00
CA PRO A 30 -4.15 -3.39 -0.71
C PRO A 30 -5.54 -2.98 -0.22
N CYS A 31 -5.63 -1.82 0.41
CA CYS A 31 -6.83 -1.42 1.11
C CYS A 31 -7.79 -0.67 0.19
N PRO A 32 -9.07 -1.04 0.12
CA PRO A 32 -10.06 -0.35 -0.67
C PRO A 32 -10.63 0.86 0.08
N HIS A 33 -9.96 1.47 1.05
CA HIS A 33 -10.49 2.62 1.79
C HIS A 33 -9.52 3.80 1.69
N ASP A 34 -9.86 4.82 0.92
CA ASP A 34 -8.99 6.00 0.75
C ASP A 34 -9.09 6.96 1.96
N LEU A 35 -10.14 6.84 2.78
CA LEU A 35 -10.42 7.73 3.91
C LEU A 35 -9.70 7.34 5.21
N GLY A 36 -8.68 6.48 5.13
CA GLY A 36 -7.88 6.03 6.28
C GLY A 36 -8.10 4.56 6.63
N CYS A 37 -7.07 3.94 7.20
CA CYS A 37 -7.10 2.52 7.55
C CYS A 37 -7.75 2.31 8.92
N PRO A 38 -8.84 1.52 9.03
CA PRO A 38 -9.45 1.21 10.32
C PRO A 38 -8.51 0.50 11.30
N LYS A 39 -7.53 -0.24 10.76
CA LYS A 39 -6.54 -0.96 11.57
C LYS A 39 -5.54 -0.01 12.24
N LEU A 40 -5.35 1.21 11.70
CA LEU A 40 -4.34 2.18 12.15
C LEU A 40 -4.52 2.63 13.62
N GLY A 41 -5.71 2.47 14.20
CA GLY A 41 -5.96 2.74 15.62
C GLY A 41 -5.66 1.55 16.57
N SER A 42 -5.37 0.36 16.03
CA SER A 42 -5.17 -0.86 16.83
C SER A 42 -3.81 -1.53 16.61
N SER A 43 -3.32 -1.56 15.36
CA SER A 43 -2.09 -2.25 14.99
C SER A 43 -1.59 -1.83 13.60
N VAL A 44 -0.37 -2.22 13.23
CA VAL A 44 0.16 -1.99 11.89
C VAL A 44 -0.61 -2.83 10.85
N CYS A 45 -1.01 -2.20 9.74
CA CYS A 45 -1.69 -2.88 8.63
C CYS A 45 -0.72 -3.76 7.83
N THR A 46 -0.51 -4.98 8.33
CA THR A 46 0.32 -6.02 7.71
C THR A 46 -0.50 -7.14 7.08
N PHE A 47 0.08 -7.78 6.06
CA PHE A 47 -0.47 -8.91 5.33
C PHE A 47 0.42 -10.14 5.53
N PRO A 48 -0.16 -11.32 5.84
CA PRO A 48 0.62 -12.55 5.95
C PRO A 48 1.10 -12.98 4.56
N ILE A 49 2.36 -13.41 4.48
CA ILE A 49 2.96 -13.96 3.28
C ILE A 49 3.66 -15.27 3.59
N ARG A 50 3.76 -16.10 2.56
CA ARG A 50 4.55 -17.32 2.55
C ARG A 50 5.46 -17.29 1.34
N TRP A 51 6.74 -17.56 1.52
CA TRP A 51 7.71 -17.61 0.43
C TRP A 51 8.53 -18.90 0.50
N ARG A 52 9.05 -19.33 -0.66
CA ARG A 52 10.04 -20.40 -0.71
C ARG A 52 11.39 -19.83 -0.31
N VAL A 53 12.08 -20.54 0.57
CA VAL A 53 13.42 -20.14 1.00
C VAL A 53 14.40 -20.50 -0.10
N ILE A 54 15.07 -19.48 -0.63
CA ILE A 54 16.18 -19.64 -1.57
C ILE A 54 17.37 -18.95 -0.91
N ARG A 55 18.39 -19.73 -0.55
CA ARG A 55 19.63 -19.20 0.03
C ARG A 55 20.78 -19.46 -0.91
N ALA A 56 21.65 -18.45 -1.06
CA ALA A 56 22.82 -18.55 -1.91
C ALA A 56 23.82 -19.62 -1.45
N ASP A 57 23.84 -19.95 -0.15
CA ASP A 57 24.71 -20.96 0.43
C ASP A 57 24.17 -22.40 0.34
N GLY A 58 22.99 -22.59 -0.25
CA GLY A 58 22.33 -23.90 -0.38
C GLY A 58 21.88 -24.53 0.95
N LYS A 59 22.05 -23.85 2.08
CA LYS A 59 21.66 -24.36 3.39
C LYS A 59 20.17 -24.12 3.63
N LYS A 60 19.57 -24.92 4.50
CA LYS A 60 18.21 -24.67 5.02
C LYS A 60 18.26 -23.51 6.00
N SER A 61 17.23 -22.66 5.99
CA SER A 61 17.13 -21.67 7.06
C SER A 61 16.64 -22.32 8.36
N PRO A 62 16.99 -21.76 9.53
CA PRO A 62 16.45 -22.22 10.81
C PRO A 62 14.93 -22.01 10.95
N HIS A 63 14.37 -21.08 10.19
CA HIS A 63 12.95 -20.71 10.24
C HIS A 63 12.12 -21.42 9.16
N GLU A 64 12.80 -22.11 8.24
CA GLU A 64 12.20 -22.86 7.14
C GLU A 64 11.47 -24.09 7.67
N LYS A 65 10.19 -24.20 7.28
CA LYS A 65 9.39 -25.41 7.47
C LYS A 65 8.94 -25.91 6.10
N SER A 66 9.36 -27.12 5.75
CA SER A 66 8.96 -27.79 4.50
C SER A 66 9.24 -26.95 3.24
N GLY A 67 10.41 -26.32 3.13
CA GLY A 67 10.77 -25.52 1.96
C GLY A 67 10.16 -24.12 1.92
N SER A 68 9.49 -23.69 3.00
CA SER A 68 8.84 -22.38 3.05
C SER A 68 9.06 -21.67 4.38
N GLU A 69 9.03 -20.35 4.32
CA GLU A 69 8.91 -19.47 5.48
C GLU A 69 7.63 -18.66 5.39
N THR A 70 7.20 -18.14 6.54
CA THR A 70 6.06 -17.24 6.65
C THR A 70 6.47 -15.96 7.35
N GLY A 71 5.84 -14.86 6.98
CA GLY A 71 6.08 -13.57 7.61
C GLY A 71 4.95 -12.61 7.33
N LYS A 72 5.18 -11.34 7.66
CA LYS A 72 4.22 -10.27 7.50
C LYS A 72 4.93 -9.09 6.83
N PHE A 73 4.27 -8.47 5.86
CA PHE A 73 4.78 -7.26 5.22
C PHE A 73 3.65 -6.26 4.99
N SER A 74 4.02 -5.00 4.82
CA SER A 74 3.10 -3.91 4.51
C SER A 74 3.48 -3.33 3.15
N PHE A 75 2.48 -3.02 2.33
CA PHE A 75 2.69 -2.40 1.03
C PHE A 75 1.54 -1.47 0.69
N ILE A 76 1.79 -0.54 -0.24
CA ILE A 76 0.79 0.34 -0.84
C ILE A 76 1.11 0.40 -2.33
N VAL A 77 0.10 0.15 -3.18
CA VAL A 77 0.15 0.38 -4.62
C VAL A 77 -0.71 1.60 -4.91
N LEU A 78 -0.08 2.61 -5.51
CA LEU A 78 -0.73 3.85 -5.91
C LEU A 78 -0.95 3.84 -7.43
N GLU A 79 -2.15 4.20 -7.85
CA GLU A 79 -2.47 4.45 -9.25
C GLU A 79 -2.47 5.96 -9.49
N LYS A 80 -1.74 6.39 -10.54
CA LYS A 80 -1.63 7.79 -10.93
C LYS A 80 -2.90 8.23 -11.66
N GLY A 81 -3.43 9.38 -11.30
CA GLY A 81 -4.61 9.98 -11.91
C GLY A 81 -5.74 10.26 -10.92
N ILE A 82 -6.81 10.87 -11.44
CA ILE A 82 -8.02 11.16 -10.69
C ILE A 82 -8.82 9.86 -10.55
N ARG A 83 -9.37 9.63 -9.36
CA ARG A 83 -10.21 8.45 -9.11
C ARG A 83 -11.48 8.54 -9.95
N HIS A 84 -11.71 7.55 -10.82
CA HIS A 84 -13.02 7.40 -11.45
C HIS A 84 -14.01 6.83 -10.41
N PRO A 85 -15.17 7.45 -10.19
CA PRO A 85 -16.22 6.88 -9.34
C PRO A 85 -16.66 5.54 -9.92
N GLN A 86 -16.38 4.44 -9.22
CA GLN A 86 -16.92 3.14 -9.58
C GLN A 86 -18.27 2.98 -8.86
N ALA A 87 -19.34 2.71 -9.61
CA ALA A 87 -20.71 2.60 -9.08
C ALA A 87 -20.85 1.59 -7.92
N ASN A 88 -20.02 0.53 -7.92
CA ASN A 88 -20.05 -0.53 -6.92
C ASN A 88 -18.90 -0.40 -5.90
N ALA A 89 -18.16 0.71 -5.88
CA ALA A 89 -17.17 1.00 -4.84
C ALA A 89 -17.84 1.55 -3.58
N ALA A 90 -18.95 0.94 -3.15
CA ALA A 90 -19.52 1.13 -1.82
C ALA A 90 -18.48 0.67 -0.78
N ARG A 91 -17.56 1.57 -0.46
CA ARG A 91 -16.43 1.42 0.46
C ARG A 91 -16.85 1.60 1.92
N LEU A 92 -18.15 1.63 2.18
CA LEU A 92 -18.70 1.42 3.51
C LEU A 92 -18.64 -0.09 3.77
N LEU A 93 -17.48 -0.56 4.23
CA LEU A 93 -17.38 -1.90 4.81
C LEU A 93 -18.41 -1.99 5.94
N LYS A 94 -19.47 -2.79 5.74
CA LYS A 94 -20.16 -3.40 6.88
C LYS A 94 -19.10 -4.21 7.61
N PHE A 95 -18.69 -3.75 8.80
CA PHE A 95 -17.80 -4.50 9.68
C PHE A 95 -18.51 -5.80 10.06
N THR A 96 -18.22 -6.89 9.37
CA THR A 96 -18.59 -8.22 9.84
C THR A 96 -17.50 -8.70 10.78
N PHE A 97 -17.79 -8.71 12.08
CA PHE A 97 -16.91 -9.29 13.09
C PHE A 97 -16.86 -10.80 12.89
N SER A 98 -15.94 -11.29 12.06
CA SER A 98 -15.72 -12.73 11.91
C SER A 98 -14.97 -13.25 13.13
N ARG A 99 -15.44 -14.35 13.73
CA ARG A 99 -14.90 -14.99 14.96
C ARG A 99 -13.45 -15.52 14.87
N PHE A 100 -12.70 -15.17 13.83
CA PHE A 100 -11.28 -15.51 13.69
C PHE A 100 -10.41 -14.29 14.02
N PRO A 101 -9.68 -14.28 15.15
CA PRO A 101 -8.95 -13.11 15.65
C PRO A 101 -7.72 -12.69 14.82
N SER A 102 -7.50 -13.26 13.63
CA SER A 102 -6.22 -13.15 12.92
C SER A 102 -6.28 -12.39 11.60
N ALA A 103 -7.46 -12.03 11.08
CA ALA A 103 -7.56 -11.45 9.74
C ALA A 103 -8.76 -10.51 9.58
N LEU A 104 -8.61 -9.26 10.03
CA LEU A 104 -9.31 -8.15 9.39
C LEU A 104 -8.83 -8.08 7.93
N VAL A 105 -9.54 -8.75 7.03
CA VAL A 105 -9.28 -8.68 5.59
C VAL A 105 -10.18 -7.59 5.03
N CYS A 106 -9.59 -6.45 4.66
CA CYS A 106 -10.28 -5.44 3.88
C CYS A 106 -10.48 -5.99 2.46
N ARG A 107 -11.53 -6.78 2.24
CA ARG A 107 -11.88 -7.27 0.90
C ARG A 107 -12.66 -6.18 0.16
N ARG A 108 -12.45 -6.09 -1.16
CA ARG A 108 -13.44 -5.47 -2.04
C ARG A 108 -14.71 -6.30 -1.96
N ALA A 109 -15.87 -5.66 -1.77
CA ALA A 109 -17.14 -6.32 -2.06
C ALA A 109 -17.12 -6.65 -3.56
N ILE A 110 -17.19 -7.93 -3.89
CA ILE A 110 -17.44 -8.40 -5.25
C ILE A 110 -18.91 -8.82 -5.20
N ASP A 111 -19.71 -8.25 -6.10
CA ASP A 111 -21.09 -8.69 -6.36
C ASP A 111 -21.09 -10.11 -6.95
#